data_AF-A0A1S3ILH3-F1
#
_entry.id   AF-A0A1S3ILH3-F1
#
_cell.length_a   1.000
_cell.length_b   1.000
_cell.length_c   1.000
_cell.angle_alpha   90.00
_cell.angle_beta   90.00
_cell.angle_gamma   90.00
#
_symmetry.space_group_name_H-M   'P 1'
#
loop_
_entity.id
_entity.type
_entity.pdbx_description
1 polymer ?
#
loop_
_entity_poly.entity_id
_entity_poly.type
_entity_poly.pdbx_seq_one_letter_code
_entity_poly.pdbx_strand_id
1 'polypeptide(L)'
;MASQKTVLYRPGQTFKSPLRRLPLPAVPPQVLAKKTVPEQVAEMKEWFKAWRDQNYKVRDYRKYFKPILCYLEGKWLKSQGDDKLPFSQSFLSNEERARYQAYSGAIPVERHTFRPTSIVDFENGKPVFATWDYRVLCHPVTQDIPTSTFRVADDLSIRTARKLTLAQLSRSDIAKFQLNPLNRPWKANSEFDDSDYEFLDQLMSQVPGPNNYDGKLYDDSFSKPTHPFTATNNNAAKVRMK
;
A
#
# COMPACT_ATOMS: atom_id res chain seq x y z
N MET A 1 2.90 -4.99 -54.42
CA MET A 1 2.47 -3.88 -53.53
C MET A 1 1.88 -4.49 -52.27
N ALA A 2 2.61 -4.46 -51.16
CA ALA A 2 2.20 -5.09 -49.91
C ALA A 2 1.47 -4.07 -49.01
N SER A 3 0.21 -4.34 -48.71
CA SER A 3 -0.61 -3.55 -47.79
C SER A 3 -0.17 -3.82 -46.34
N GLN A 4 0.52 -2.86 -45.72
CA GLN A 4 0.81 -2.89 -44.29
C GLN A 4 -0.50 -2.79 -43.50
N LYS A 5 -0.86 -3.86 -42.78
CA LYS A 5 -1.89 -3.80 -41.73
C LYS A 5 -1.30 -3.03 -40.55
N THR A 6 -1.75 -1.81 -40.33
CA THR A 6 -1.55 -1.07 -39.09
C THR A 6 -2.32 -1.77 -37.97
N VAL A 7 -1.60 -2.60 -37.19
CA VAL A 7 -2.10 -3.07 -35.90
C VAL A 7 -1.99 -1.88 -34.94
N LEU A 8 -3.13 -1.24 -34.65
CA LEU A 8 -3.23 -0.27 -33.57
C LEU A 8 -2.89 -0.98 -32.25
N TYR A 9 -1.71 -0.67 -31.72
CA TYR A 9 -1.27 -1.07 -30.39
C TYR A 9 -2.24 -0.47 -29.37
N ARG A 10 -3.10 -1.31 -28.78
CA ARG A 10 -3.89 -0.92 -27.60
C ARG A 10 -2.90 -0.59 -26.47
N PRO A 11 -2.92 0.63 -25.91
CA PRO A 11 -2.12 0.94 -24.74
C PRO A 11 -2.56 0.04 -23.56
N GLY A 12 -1.57 -0.35 -22.77
CA GLY A 12 -1.58 -1.50 -21.87
C GLY A 12 -2.84 -1.67 -21.03
N GLN A 13 -3.46 -2.85 -21.15
CA GLN A 13 -4.28 -3.40 -20.08
C GLN A 13 -3.35 -3.87 -18.95
N THR A 14 -3.07 -3.01 -17.97
CA THR A 14 -2.62 -3.48 -16.65
C THR A 14 -3.85 -3.92 -15.84
N PHE A 15 -4.51 -4.98 -16.30
CA PHE A 15 -5.55 -5.69 -15.55
C PHE A 15 -5.29 -7.20 -15.45
N LYS A 16 -4.02 -7.58 -15.62
CA LYS A 16 -3.51 -8.91 -15.28
C LYS A 16 -2.15 -8.78 -14.59
N SER A 17 -2.06 -8.03 -13.50
CA SER A 17 -1.13 -8.54 -12.49
C SER A 17 -1.78 -9.82 -12.00
N PRO A 18 -1.18 -11.01 -12.20
CA PRO A 18 -1.74 -12.22 -11.61
C PRO A 18 -1.90 -11.91 -10.12
N LEU A 19 -3.05 -12.27 -9.53
CA LEU A 19 -3.23 -12.36 -8.09
C LEU A 19 -2.16 -13.33 -7.58
N ARG A 20 -0.93 -12.84 -7.40
CA ARG A 20 0.19 -13.60 -6.93
C ARG A 20 -0.07 -13.73 -5.45
N ARG A 21 -0.75 -14.83 -5.09
CA ARG A 21 -0.81 -15.27 -3.69
C ARG A 21 0.61 -15.22 -3.17
N LEU A 22 0.83 -14.42 -2.13
CA LEU A 22 2.12 -14.37 -1.47
C LEU A 22 2.46 -15.81 -1.06
N PRO A 23 3.58 -16.36 -1.54
CA PRO A 23 3.93 -17.73 -1.20
C PRO A 23 4.09 -17.79 0.31
N LEU A 24 3.53 -18.83 0.91
CA LEU A 24 3.81 -19.12 2.31
C LEU A 24 5.33 -19.28 2.47
N PRO A 25 5.93 -18.72 3.52
CA PRO A 25 7.35 -18.87 3.73
C PRO A 25 7.71 -20.34 3.92
N ALA A 26 8.85 -20.74 3.37
CA ALA A 26 9.37 -22.08 3.61
C ALA A 26 9.67 -22.26 5.10
N VAL A 27 9.50 -23.48 5.60
CA VAL A 27 9.91 -23.83 6.96
C VAL A 27 11.44 -23.86 7.02
N PRO A 28 12.08 -23.31 8.06
CA PRO A 28 13.53 -23.39 8.21
C PRO A 28 14.01 -24.86 8.19
N PRO A 29 15.06 -25.20 7.43
CA PRO A 29 15.53 -26.58 7.29
C PRO A 29 16.01 -27.16 8.63
N GLN A 30 16.44 -26.32 9.58
CA GLN A 30 16.81 -26.75 10.93
C GLN A 30 15.64 -27.36 11.70
N VAL A 31 14.41 -26.91 11.41
CA VAL A 31 13.19 -27.50 11.97
C VAL A 31 12.96 -28.85 11.34
N LEU A 32 12.96 -28.94 10.01
CA LEU A 32 12.73 -30.19 9.27
C LEU A 32 13.79 -31.27 9.54
N ALA A 33 15.00 -30.88 9.95
CA ALA A 33 16.07 -31.80 10.31
C ALA A 33 15.84 -32.53 11.64
N LYS A 34 14.90 -32.08 12.49
CA LYS A 34 14.57 -32.77 13.75
C LYS A 34 13.73 -34.01 13.47
N LYS A 35 13.98 -35.08 14.25
CA LYS A 35 13.39 -36.41 14.01
C LYS A 35 11.95 -36.53 14.51
N THR A 36 11.62 -35.85 15.62
CA THR A 36 10.31 -35.97 16.26
C THR A 36 9.53 -34.66 16.18
N VAL A 37 8.20 -34.73 16.07
CA VAL A 37 7.34 -33.55 16.04
C VAL A 37 7.53 -32.65 17.28
N PRO A 38 7.67 -33.17 18.52
CA PRO A 38 7.96 -32.32 19.68
C PRO A 38 9.27 -31.54 19.56
N GLU A 39 10.33 -32.13 19.02
CA GLU A 39 11.60 -31.44 18.77
C GLU A 39 11.47 -30.38 17.66
N GLN A 40 10.69 -30.66 16.61
CA GLN A 40 10.38 -29.69 15.56
C GLN A 40 9.65 -28.47 16.14
N VAL A 41 8.67 -28.70 17.02
CA VAL A 41 7.93 -27.63 17.71
C VAL A 41 8.85 -26.84 18.63
N ALA A 42 9.74 -27.50 19.38
CA ALA A 42 10.70 -26.82 20.23
C ALA A 42 11.67 -25.94 19.41
N GLU A 43 12.16 -26.43 18.28
CA GLU A 43 13.01 -25.66 17.37
C GLU A 43 12.25 -24.47 16.78
N MET A 44 11.01 -24.67 16.32
CA MET A 44 10.19 -23.61 15.76
C MET A 44 9.87 -22.51 16.79
N LYS A 45 9.66 -22.86 18.07
CA LYS A 45 9.50 -21.88 19.16
C LYS A 45 10.72 -20.98 19.31
N GLU A 46 11.92 -21.53 19.14
CA GLU A 46 13.15 -20.73 19.18
C GLU A 46 13.30 -19.79 17.98
N TRP A 47 12.79 -20.17 16.80
CA TRP A 47 12.68 -19.26 15.64
C TRP A 47 11.72 -18.10 15.92
N PHE A 48 10.55 -18.39 16.50
CA PHE A 48 9.61 -17.34 16.91
C PHE A 48 10.18 -16.43 18.00
N LYS A 49 10.93 -16.98 18.95
CA LYS A 49 11.64 -16.20 19.97
C LYS A 49 12.68 -15.28 19.36
N ALA A 50 13.47 -15.77 18.41
CA ALA A 50 14.45 -14.97 17.67
C ALA A 50 13.79 -13.81 16.89
N TRP A 51 12.64 -14.07 16.25
CA TRP A 51 11.86 -13.03 15.56
C TRP A 51 11.26 -12.01 16.53
N ARG A 52 10.63 -12.46 17.63
CA ARG A 52 10.07 -11.59 18.68
C ARG A 52 11.13 -10.66 19.26
N ASP A 53 12.29 -11.20 19.57
CA ASP A 53 13.40 -10.47 20.20
C ASP A 53 14.28 -9.75 19.16
N GLN A 54 13.94 -9.83 17.87
CA GLN A 54 14.68 -9.23 16.74
C GLN A 54 16.18 -9.60 16.74
N ASN A 55 16.52 -10.82 17.16
CA ASN A 55 17.89 -11.31 17.28
C ASN A 55 18.22 -12.30 16.16
N TYR A 56 18.80 -11.80 15.07
CA TYR A 56 19.18 -12.60 13.90
C TYR A 56 20.54 -13.32 14.03
N LYS A 57 21.29 -13.14 15.15
CA LYS A 57 22.63 -13.74 15.31
C LYS A 57 22.59 -15.25 15.51
N VAL A 58 21.60 -15.74 16.27
CA VAL A 58 21.46 -17.17 16.59
C VAL A 58 20.67 -17.89 15.50
N ARG A 59 19.57 -17.28 15.05
CA ARG A 59 18.69 -17.79 14.01
C ARG A 59 18.29 -16.62 13.11
N ASP A 60 18.78 -16.62 11.86
CA ASP A 60 18.49 -15.55 10.92
C ASP A 60 17.06 -15.65 10.37
N TYR A 61 16.10 -15.13 11.13
CA TYR A 61 14.67 -15.19 10.84
C TYR A 61 14.28 -14.42 9.56
N ARG A 62 15.08 -13.44 9.12
CA ARG A 62 14.76 -12.53 8.01
C ARG A 62 14.52 -13.25 6.68
N LYS A 63 15.06 -14.45 6.53
CA LYS A 63 14.86 -15.30 5.33
C LYS A 63 13.45 -15.86 5.24
N TYR A 64 12.82 -16.13 6.38
CA TYR A 64 11.55 -16.83 6.50
C TYR A 64 10.41 -15.91 6.95
N PHE A 65 10.68 -14.99 7.88
CA PHE A 65 9.73 -14.04 8.44
C PHE A 65 9.90 -12.69 7.76
N LYS A 66 9.41 -12.57 6.52
CA LYS A 66 9.53 -11.34 5.74
C LYS A 66 8.40 -10.36 6.08
N PRO A 67 8.70 -9.07 6.34
CA PRO A 67 7.68 -8.06 6.44
C PRO A 67 6.96 -7.88 5.09
N ILE A 68 5.64 -7.76 5.13
CA ILE A 68 4.78 -7.58 3.96
C ILE A 68 4.03 -6.27 4.14
N LEU A 69 4.17 -5.37 3.17
CA LEU A 69 3.42 -4.13 3.09
C LEU A 69 2.18 -4.34 2.23
N CYS A 70 1.00 -4.22 2.83
CA CYS A 70 -0.26 -4.19 2.09
C CYS A 70 -0.74 -2.75 1.94
N TYR A 71 -1.14 -2.39 0.72
CA TYR A 71 -1.56 -1.05 0.35
C TYR A 71 -2.82 -1.09 -0.51
N LEU A 72 -3.54 0.02 -0.52
CA LEU A 72 -4.70 0.23 -1.39
C LEU A 72 -4.21 0.95 -2.64
N GLU A 73 -4.26 0.26 -3.77
CA GLU A 73 -4.07 0.87 -5.07
C GLU A 73 -5.44 1.24 -5.61
N GLY A 74 -5.65 2.51 -5.95
CA GLY A 74 -6.86 2.91 -6.63
C GLY A 74 -6.62 3.96 -7.68
N LYS A 75 -7.60 4.10 -8.57
CA LYS A 75 -7.59 5.07 -9.66
C LYS A 75 -9.00 5.59 -9.90
N TRP A 76 -9.06 6.86 -10.29
CA TRP A 76 -10.28 7.45 -10.83
C TRP A 76 -10.44 7.03 -12.28
N LEU A 77 -11.57 6.39 -12.58
CA LEU A 77 -11.96 6.01 -13.93
C LEU A 77 -13.05 6.97 -14.40
N LYS A 78 -12.72 7.82 -15.39
CA LYS A 78 -13.72 8.64 -16.11
C LYS A 78 -14.81 7.71 -16.66
N SER A 79 -16.07 8.02 -16.42
CA SER A 79 -17.16 7.25 -17.00
C SER A 79 -17.12 7.40 -18.53
N GLN A 80 -17.11 6.28 -19.25
CA GLN A 80 -17.09 6.26 -20.72
C GLN A 80 -18.40 5.67 -21.25
N GLY A 81 -18.97 6.26 -22.30
CA GLY A 81 -20.22 5.79 -22.94
C GLY A 81 -21.46 6.57 -22.50
N ASP A 82 -22.62 5.90 -22.45
CA ASP A 82 -23.92 6.48 -22.01
C ASP A 82 -23.99 6.70 -20.48
N ASP A 83 -22.99 6.22 -19.73
CA ASP A 83 -22.80 6.44 -18.29
C ASP A 83 -22.26 7.84 -17.94
N LYS A 84 -22.62 8.87 -18.72
CA LYS A 84 -22.22 10.28 -18.47
C LYS A 84 -22.91 10.89 -17.25
N LEU A 85 -23.93 10.22 -16.71
CA LEU A 85 -24.68 10.68 -15.56
C LEU A 85 -24.50 9.71 -14.39
N PRO A 86 -24.33 10.23 -13.16
CA PRO A 86 -24.15 9.43 -11.95
C PRO A 86 -25.47 8.78 -11.49
N PHE A 87 -26.47 8.72 -12.38
CA PHE A 87 -27.83 8.25 -12.10
C PHE A 87 -28.26 7.17 -13.08
N SER A 88 -27.32 6.47 -13.73
CA SER A 88 -27.70 5.28 -14.48
C SER A 88 -28.35 4.29 -13.52
N GLN A 89 -29.39 3.57 -13.97
CA GLN A 89 -30.13 2.61 -13.14
C GLN A 89 -29.19 1.54 -12.54
N SER A 90 -28.11 1.20 -13.24
CA SER A 90 -27.08 0.28 -12.77
C SER A 90 -26.26 0.83 -11.61
N PHE A 91 -25.98 2.14 -11.59
CA PHE A 91 -25.29 2.79 -10.48
C PHE A 91 -26.16 2.85 -9.23
N LEU A 92 -27.39 3.35 -9.38
CA LEU A 92 -28.35 3.45 -8.27
C LEU A 92 -28.62 2.09 -7.64
N SER A 93 -28.84 1.06 -8.45
CA SER A 93 -29.04 -0.30 -7.92
C SER A 93 -27.81 -0.86 -7.21
N ASN A 94 -26.57 -0.51 -7.63
CA ASN A 94 -25.36 -0.92 -6.94
C ASN A 94 -25.18 -0.19 -5.60
N GLU A 95 -25.45 1.12 -5.54
CA GLU A 95 -25.40 1.90 -4.30
C GLU A 95 -26.50 1.48 -3.32
N GLU A 96 -27.72 1.30 -3.81
CA GLU A 96 -28.85 0.83 -3.00
C GLU A 96 -28.60 -0.59 -2.49
N ARG A 97 -28.03 -1.47 -3.31
CA ARG A 97 -27.60 -2.80 -2.87
C ARG A 97 -26.52 -2.72 -1.80
N ALA A 98 -25.51 -1.87 -1.97
CA ALA A 98 -24.45 -1.69 -0.98
C ALA A 98 -25.01 -1.13 0.34
N ARG A 99 -25.88 -0.11 0.29
CA ARG A 99 -26.57 0.47 1.46
C ARG A 99 -27.47 -0.54 2.15
N TYR A 100 -28.30 -1.25 1.39
CA TYR A 100 -29.17 -2.31 1.92
C TYR A 100 -28.35 -3.40 2.62
N GLN A 101 -27.26 -3.87 2.01
CA GLN A 101 -26.37 -4.86 2.61
C GLN A 101 -25.70 -4.34 3.88
N ALA A 102 -25.36 -3.05 3.95
CA ALA A 102 -24.81 -2.40 5.15
C ALA A 102 -25.83 -2.32 6.29
N TYR A 103 -27.05 -1.88 5.99
CA TYR A 103 -28.10 -1.70 7.01
C TYR A 103 -28.71 -3.02 7.47
N SER A 104 -28.84 -4.00 6.58
CA SER A 104 -29.36 -5.33 6.94
C SER A 104 -28.33 -6.20 7.66
N GLY A 105 -27.03 -5.87 7.59
CA GLY A 105 -25.96 -6.72 8.10
C GLY A 105 -25.81 -8.04 7.34
N ALA A 106 -26.43 -8.19 6.17
CA ALA A 106 -26.38 -9.41 5.36
C ALA A 106 -24.95 -9.76 4.91
N ILE A 107 -24.07 -8.77 4.86
CA ILE A 107 -22.64 -8.92 4.54
C ILE A 107 -21.83 -8.18 5.62
N PRO A 108 -20.67 -8.69 6.06
CA PRO A 108 -19.75 -7.95 6.94
C PRO A 108 -19.31 -6.63 6.30
N VAL A 109 -19.21 -5.55 7.09
CA VAL A 109 -18.89 -4.17 6.65
C VAL A 109 -17.64 -4.08 5.76
N GLU A 110 -16.68 -4.98 5.97
CA GLU A 110 -15.42 -5.04 5.25
C GLU A 110 -15.56 -5.55 3.80
N ARG A 111 -16.69 -6.16 3.46
CA ARG A 111 -16.91 -6.81 2.15
C ARG A 111 -17.86 -6.00 1.26
N HIS A 112 -18.23 -4.80 1.66
CA HIS A 112 -19.04 -3.88 0.87
C HIS A 112 -18.20 -3.32 -0.28
N THR A 113 -18.65 -3.54 -1.50
CA THR A 113 -18.04 -2.96 -2.70
C THR A 113 -18.62 -1.57 -2.94
N PHE A 114 -18.37 -0.63 -2.03
CA PHE A 114 -18.71 0.78 -2.26
C PHE A 114 -17.63 1.42 -3.14
N ARG A 115 -18.03 2.00 -4.28
CA ARG A 115 -17.13 2.70 -5.20
C ARG A 115 -17.48 4.19 -5.17
N PRO A 116 -16.68 5.02 -4.49
CA PRO A 116 -16.90 6.47 -4.49
C PRO A 116 -17.02 7.04 -5.90
N THR A 117 -17.92 7.99 -6.10
CA THR A 117 -18.04 8.77 -7.34
C THR A 117 -17.79 10.24 -7.09
N SER A 118 -17.06 10.89 -7.99
CA SER A 118 -16.78 12.32 -7.93
C SER A 118 -16.87 12.96 -9.32
N ILE A 119 -17.12 14.27 -9.37
CA ILE A 119 -16.97 15.07 -10.60
C ILE A 119 -15.47 15.37 -10.74
N VAL A 120 -14.90 14.98 -11.88
CA VAL A 120 -13.45 15.16 -12.14
C VAL A 120 -13.16 16.21 -13.21
N ASP A 121 -14.15 16.56 -14.03
CA ASP A 121 -13.94 17.45 -15.17
C ASP A 121 -15.26 18.11 -15.60
N PHE A 122 -15.15 19.14 -16.45
CA PHE A 122 -16.28 19.78 -17.11
C PHE A 122 -16.01 19.87 -18.61
N GLU A 123 -16.65 18.99 -19.39
CA GLU A 123 -16.54 18.98 -20.84
C GLU A 123 -17.80 19.60 -21.45
N ASN A 124 -17.64 20.71 -22.19
CA ASN A 124 -18.75 21.43 -22.85
C ASN A 124 -19.90 21.84 -21.90
N GLY A 125 -19.56 22.31 -20.70
CA GLY A 125 -20.53 22.73 -19.68
C GLY A 125 -21.29 21.58 -19.01
N LYS A 126 -20.90 20.33 -19.25
CA LYS A 126 -21.45 19.16 -18.57
C LYS A 126 -20.41 18.55 -17.63
N PRO A 127 -20.77 18.24 -16.38
CA PRO A 127 -19.86 17.56 -15.47
C PRO A 127 -19.55 16.15 -15.96
N VAL A 128 -18.28 15.78 -15.92
CA VAL A 128 -17.79 14.43 -16.19
C VAL A 128 -17.55 13.76 -14.84
N PHE A 129 -18.20 12.61 -14.66
CA PHE A 129 -18.07 11.81 -13.44
C PHE A 129 -16.95 10.80 -13.57
N ALA A 130 -16.31 10.48 -12.45
CA ALA A 130 -15.41 9.35 -12.32
C ALA A 130 -15.81 8.47 -11.15
N THR A 131 -15.57 7.18 -11.31
CA THR A 131 -15.69 6.18 -10.25
C THR A 131 -14.30 5.84 -9.71
N TRP A 132 -14.16 5.74 -8.39
CA TRP A 132 -12.95 5.25 -7.76
C TRP A 132 -12.95 3.72 -7.79
N ASP A 133 -12.06 3.16 -8.59
CA ASP A 133 -11.81 1.72 -8.62
C ASP A 133 -10.55 1.44 -7.81
N TYR A 134 -10.63 0.47 -6.90
CA TYR A 134 -9.52 0.14 -5.99
C TYR A 134 -9.34 -1.36 -5.84
N ARG A 135 -8.13 -1.74 -5.46
CA ARG A 135 -7.74 -3.08 -5.08
C ARG A 135 -6.74 -3.04 -3.93
N VAL A 136 -6.79 -4.05 -3.07
CA VAL A 136 -5.78 -4.24 -2.02
C VAL A 136 -4.71 -5.16 -2.59
N LEU A 137 -3.46 -4.68 -2.56
CA LEU A 137 -2.28 -5.44 -2.96
C LEU A 137 -1.31 -5.54 -1.79
N CYS A 138 -0.45 -6.55 -1.83
CA CYS A 138 0.59 -6.74 -0.83
C CYS A 138 1.94 -7.00 -1.51
N HIS A 139 2.99 -6.38 -0.98
CA HIS A 139 4.35 -6.47 -1.49
C HIS A 139 5.31 -6.87 -0.36
N PRO A 140 6.13 -7.92 -0.54
CA PRO A 140 7.15 -8.27 0.44
C PRO A 140 8.27 -7.23 0.40
N VAL A 141 8.55 -6.61 1.54
CA VAL A 141 9.58 -5.57 1.65
C VAL A 141 10.97 -6.22 1.60
N THR A 142 11.94 -5.51 1.02
CA THR A 142 13.32 -6.03 0.86
C THR A 142 14.14 -5.98 2.15
N GLN A 143 13.87 -5.01 3.00
CA GLN A 143 14.56 -4.77 4.28
C GLN A 143 13.78 -5.33 5.48
N ASP A 144 14.51 -5.66 6.55
CA ASP A 144 13.92 -5.99 7.84
C ASP A 144 13.45 -4.71 8.55
N ILE A 145 12.30 -4.77 9.22
CA ILE A 145 11.70 -3.61 9.89
C ILE A 145 11.70 -3.87 11.40
N PRO A 146 12.51 -3.13 12.19
CA PRO A 146 12.54 -3.30 13.63
C PRO A 146 11.19 -3.03 14.27
N THR A 147 10.78 -3.90 15.20
CA THR A 147 9.53 -3.72 15.96
C THR A 147 9.55 -2.47 16.84
N SER A 148 10.74 -1.96 17.20
CA SER A 148 10.93 -0.71 17.95
C SER A 148 10.55 0.55 17.16
N THR A 149 10.47 0.46 15.83
CA THR A 149 10.01 1.55 14.96
C THR A 149 8.50 1.77 15.05
N PHE A 150 7.75 0.81 15.58
CA PHE A 150 6.32 0.91 15.78
C PHE A 150 5.96 1.37 17.20
N ARG A 151 4.95 2.24 17.31
CA ARG A 151 4.27 2.53 18.57
C ARG A 151 2.80 2.21 18.46
N VAL A 152 2.16 1.87 19.57
CA VAL A 152 0.70 1.73 19.61
C VAL A 152 0.09 3.13 19.46
N ALA A 153 -0.83 3.27 18.51
CA ALA A 153 -1.61 4.49 18.35
C ALA A 153 -2.66 4.56 19.46
N ASP A 154 -2.70 5.68 20.18
CA ASP A 154 -3.68 5.88 21.26
C ASP A 154 -5.06 6.24 20.69
N ASP A 155 -5.84 5.21 20.35
CA ASP A 155 -7.21 5.36 19.86
C ASP A 155 -8.21 5.34 21.04
N LEU A 156 -8.60 6.53 21.50
CA LEU A 156 -9.57 6.69 22.58
C LEU A 156 -10.95 6.13 22.22
N SER A 157 -11.33 6.09 20.94
CA SER A 157 -12.64 5.56 20.53
C SER A 157 -12.76 4.07 20.83
N ILE A 158 -11.66 3.33 20.64
CA ILE A 158 -11.58 1.90 20.90
C ILE A 158 -11.42 1.63 22.40
N ARG A 159 -10.53 2.38 23.07
CA ARG A 159 -10.18 2.19 24.48
C ARG A 159 -11.32 2.53 25.42
N THR A 160 -12.01 3.65 25.19
CA THR A 160 -13.03 4.16 26.11
C THR A 160 -14.23 3.23 26.20
N ALA A 161 -14.74 2.76 25.04
CA ALA A 161 -15.86 1.84 25.00
C ALA A 161 -15.57 0.50 25.69
N ARG A 162 -14.32 0.01 25.61
CA ARG A 162 -13.89 -1.28 26.16
C ARG A 162 -13.18 -1.18 27.52
N LYS A 163 -13.00 0.04 28.04
CA LYS A 163 -12.27 0.33 29.29
C LYS A 163 -10.85 -0.29 29.31
N LEU A 164 -10.16 -0.23 28.17
CA LEU A 164 -8.82 -0.80 28.03
C LEU A 164 -7.73 0.23 28.36
N THR A 165 -6.74 -0.20 29.14
CA THR A 165 -5.47 0.52 29.28
C THR A 165 -4.64 0.41 27.99
N LEU A 166 -3.72 1.35 27.76
CA LEU A 166 -2.85 1.31 26.57
C LEU A 166 -2.00 0.03 26.50
N ALA A 167 -1.55 -0.47 27.67
CA ALA A 167 -0.77 -1.70 27.77
C ALA A 167 -1.61 -2.98 27.51
N GLN A 168 -2.92 -2.94 27.75
CA GLN A 168 -3.82 -4.03 27.36
C GLN A 168 -4.15 -3.95 25.86
N LEU A 169 -4.39 -2.74 25.34
CA LEU A 169 -4.59 -2.53 23.91
C LEU A 169 -3.39 -3.03 23.10
N SER A 170 -2.16 -2.77 23.54
CA SER A 170 -0.96 -3.20 22.82
C SER A 170 -0.83 -4.72 22.61
N ARG A 171 -1.55 -5.51 23.41
CA ARG A 171 -1.55 -6.98 23.36
C ARG A 171 -2.78 -7.56 22.68
N SER A 172 -3.75 -6.72 22.30
CA SER A 172 -4.96 -7.13 21.60
C SER A 172 -4.79 -7.11 20.09
N ASP A 173 -5.63 -7.87 19.40
CA ASP A 173 -5.77 -7.89 17.94
C ASP A 173 -6.26 -6.56 17.34
N ILE A 174 -7.06 -5.79 18.08
CA ILE A 174 -7.58 -4.47 17.65
C ILE A 174 -6.56 -3.33 17.80
N ALA A 175 -5.32 -3.62 18.20
CA ALA A 175 -4.28 -2.62 18.36
C ALA A 175 -3.90 -2.04 16.99
N LYS A 176 -3.87 -0.71 16.90
CA LYS A 176 -3.32 -0.02 15.74
C LYS A 176 -1.90 0.44 16.06
N PHE A 177 -0.99 0.30 15.11
CA PHE A 177 0.39 0.71 15.25
C PHE A 177 0.72 1.82 14.28
N GLN A 178 1.46 2.81 14.76
CA GLN A 178 2.02 3.88 13.96
C GLN A 178 3.50 3.61 13.70
N LEU A 179 3.89 3.71 12.44
CA LEU A 179 5.27 3.62 12.00
C LEU A 179 5.99 4.95 12.24
N ASN A 180 7.23 4.90 12.73
CA ASN A 180 8.07 6.11 12.82
C ASN A 180 8.57 6.52 11.43
N PRO A 181 8.32 7.77 11.00
CA PRO A 181 8.82 8.30 9.72
C PRO A 181 10.33 8.21 9.52
N LEU A 182 11.11 8.15 10.60
CA LEU A 182 12.58 8.19 10.53
C LEU A 182 13.27 6.83 10.68
N ASN A 183 12.51 5.74 10.61
CA ASN A 183 13.05 4.38 10.80
C ASN A 183 13.93 4.22 12.06
N ARG A 184 13.49 4.81 13.17
CA ARG A 184 14.21 4.76 14.45
C ARG A 184 13.24 4.48 15.60
N PRO A 185 13.74 4.03 16.76
CA PRO A 185 12.91 3.89 17.95
C PRO A 185 12.22 5.22 18.30
N TRP A 186 10.95 5.14 18.66
CA TRP A 186 10.21 6.30 19.17
C TRP A 186 10.88 6.83 20.45
N LYS A 187 11.14 8.13 20.51
CA LYS A 187 11.57 8.81 21.73
C LYS A 187 10.36 9.42 22.42
N ALA A 188 10.41 9.54 23.75
CA ALA A 188 9.42 10.35 24.47
C ALA A 188 9.44 11.77 23.88
N ASN A 189 8.27 12.27 23.45
CA ASN A 189 8.08 13.60 22.87
C ASN A 189 8.80 13.86 21.53
N SER A 190 9.18 12.82 20.76
CA SER A 190 9.55 13.06 19.36
C SER A 190 8.30 13.29 18.53
N GLU A 191 8.04 14.56 18.22
CA GLU A 191 7.11 14.95 17.17
C GLU A 191 7.69 14.60 15.79
N PHE A 192 6.77 14.56 14.83
CA PHE A 192 6.98 14.22 13.43
C PHE A 192 8.16 15.01 12.86
N ASP A 193 8.97 14.36 12.05
CA ASP A 193 10.00 15.07 11.28
C ASP A 193 9.35 15.70 10.06
N ASP A 194 9.76 16.91 9.71
CA ASP A 194 9.25 17.64 8.55
C ASP A 194 10.05 17.24 7.29
N SER A 195 10.31 15.94 7.16
CA SER A 195 11.07 15.38 6.04
C SER A 195 10.13 15.09 4.89
N ASP A 196 10.39 15.68 3.73
CA ASP A 196 9.65 15.42 2.48
C ASP A 196 9.69 13.94 2.04
N TYR A 197 10.64 13.16 2.56
CA TYR A 197 10.79 11.75 2.26
C TYR A 197 10.87 10.92 3.53
N GLU A 198 9.78 10.22 3.84
CA GLU A 198 9.67 9.42 5.05
C GLU A 198 10.03 7.94 4.81
N PHE A 199 10.18 7.19 5.90
CA PHE A 199 10.41 5.76 5.85
C PHE A 199 9.26 5.00 5.18
N LEU A 200 8.02 5.47 5.30
CA LEU A 200 6.90 4.87 4.57
C LEU A 200 7.08 5.06 3.05
N ASP A 201 7.58 6.21 2.60
CA ASP A 201 7.85 6.46 1.18
C ASP A 201 9.00 5.59 0.67
N GLN A 202 10.00 5.31 1.50
CA GLN A 202 11.07 4.34 1.21
C GLN A 202 10.54 2.91 1.06
N LEU A 203 9.49 2.55 1.80
CA LEU A 203 8.84 1.25 1.68
C LEU A 203 7.95 1.20 0.43
N MET A 204 7.20 2.28 0.17
CA MET A 204 6.31 2.41 -0.98
C MET A 204 7.08 2.52 -2.30
N SER A 205 8.29 3.07 -2.31
CA SER A 205 9.13 3.14 -3.52
C SER A 205 9.59 1.77 -4.02
N GLN A 206 9.58 0.75 -3.15
CA GLN A 206 9.88 -0.64 -3.55
C GLN A 206 8.72 -1.28 -4.30
N VAL A 207 7.51 -0.74 -4.12
CA VAL A 207 6.32 -1.22 -4.81
C VAL A 207 6.43 -0.81 -6.29
N PRO A 208 6.41 -1.77 -7.22
CA PRO A 208 6.39 -1.43 -8.63
C PRO A 208 5.12 -0.65 -8.94
N GLY A 209 5.27 0.57 -9.46
CA GLY A 209 4.14 1.39 -9.86
C GLY A 209 3.29 0.70 -10.94
N PRO A 210 2.05 1.18 -11.19
CA PRO A 210 1.15 0.60 -12.19
C PRO A 210 1.77 0.45 -13.59
N ASN A 211 2.70 1.34 -13.94
CA ASN A 211 3.43 1.34 -15.20
C ASN A 211 4.92 0.97 -15.06
N ASN A 212 5.41 0.66 -13.85
CA ASN A 212 6.80 0.29 -13.56
C ASN A 212 7.89 1.24 -14.13
N TYR A 213 7.53 2.48 -14.46
CA TYR A 213 8.45 3.54 -14.86
C TYR A 213 8.68 4.47 -13.67
N ASP A 214 9.90 4.99 -13.54
CA ASP A 214 10.20 6.12 -12.66
C ASP A 214 9.12 7.18 -12.89
N GLY A 215 8.32 7.42 -11.86
CA GLY A 215 7.21 8.36 -11.91
C GLY A 215 7.75 9.76 -12.12
N LYS A 216 7.98 10.14 -13.38
CA LYS A 216 8.08 11.55 -13.76
C LYS A 216 6.68 12.13 -13.63
N LEU A 217 6.35 12.58 -12.43
CA LEU A 217 5.16 13.36 -12.15
C LEU A 217 5.40 14.73 -12.80
N TYR A 218 4.65 15.01 -13.86
CA TYR A 218 4.56 16.35 -14.43
C TYR A 218 3.40 17.05 -13.73
N ASP A 219 3.71 18.12 -12.98
CA ASP A 219 2.70 19.04 -12.49
C ASP A 219 2.25 19.92 -13.67
N ASP A 220 1.32 19.39 -14.46
CA ASP A 220 0.70 20.11 -15.57
C ASP A 220 -0.64 20.68 -15.09
N SER A 221 -0.63 21.93 -14.62
CA SER A 221 -1.87 22.68 -14.46
C SER A 221 -2.29 23.24 -15.82
N PHE A 222 -3.45 22.79 -16.33
CA PHE A 222 -4.02 23.27 -17.60
C PHE A 222 -3.04 23.23 -18.79
N SER A 223 -2.38 22.08 -19.00
CA SER A 223 -1.44 21.86 -20.13
C SER A 223 -0.24 22.82 -20.17
N LYS A 224 0.12 23.41 -19.03
CA LYS A 224 1.40 24.10 -18.83
C LYS A 224 2.11 23.48 -17.62
N PRO A 225 3.39 23.12 -17.75
CA PRO A 225 4.16 22.63 -16.61
C PRO A 225 4.37 23.77 -15.61
N THR A 226 3.88 23.60 -14.39
CA THR A 226 3.93 24.62 -13.33
C THR A 226 5.35 24.79 -12.78
N HIS A 227 6.21 23.77 -12.90
CA HIS A 227 7.62 23.82 -12.50
C HIS A 227 8.54 23.03 -13.46
N PRO A 228 9.59 23.63 -14.05
CA PRO A 228 10.60 22.88 -14.79
C PRO A 228 11.55 22.19 -13.80
N PHE A 229 11.37 20.89 -13.57
CA PHE A 229 12.39 20.07 -12.92
C PHE A 229 13.56 19.80 -13.88
N THR A 230 14.37 20.83 -14.16
CA THR A 230 15.70 20.61 -14.70
C THR A 230 16.60 20.17 -13.55
N ALA A 231 16.91 18.88 -13.49
CA ALA A 231 18.05 18.40 -12.72
C ALA A 231 19.30 19.11 -13.26
N THR A 232 19.77 20.14 -12.58
CA THR A 232 21.03 20.81 -12.90
C THR A 232 22.17 19.87 -12.51
N ASN A 233 22.48 18.90 -13.36
CA ASN A 233 23.75 18.22 -13.37
C ASN A 233 24.83 19.19 -13.88
N ASN A 234 25.18 20.21 -13.08
CA ASN A 234 26.32 21.06 -13.36
C ASN A 234 27.60 20.43 -12.79
N ASN A 235 27.91 19.21 -13.27
CA ASN A 235 29.29 18.74 -13.38
C ASN A 235 29.88 19.22 -14.70
N ALA A 236 29.81 20.53 -14.96
CA ALA A 236 30.61 21.19 -15.98
C ALA A 236 31.68 21.99 -15.25
N ALA A 237 32.88 21.42 -15.27
CA ALA A 237 34.06 21.91 -14.61
C ALA A 237 34.40 23.37 -14.97
N LYS A 238 35.00 24.03 -13.98
CA LYS A 238 35.80 25.25 -14.08
C LYS A 238 36.51 25.40 -15.43
N VAL A 239 36.23 26.48 -16.15
CA VAL A 239 37.23 27.12 -17.02
C VAL A 239 37.30 28.59 -16.62
N ARG A 240 38.37 28.94 -15.90
CA ARG A 240 38.84 30.32 -15.75
C ARG A 240 39.29 30.82 -17.12
N MET A 241 38.82 31.98 -17.55
CA MET A 241 39.64 32.91 -18.34
C MET A 241 39.35 34.34 -17.89
N LYS A 242 40.41 35.15 -18.00
CA LYS A 242 40.73 36.41 -17.31
C LYS A 242 39.70 37.52 -17.46
#